data_AF-A0AAW9RIP8-F1
#
_entry.id   AF-A0AAW9RIP8-F1
#
_cell.length_a   1.000
_cell.length_b   1.000
_cell.length_c   1.000
_cell.angle_alpha   90.00
_cell.angle_beta   90.00
_cell.angle_gamma   90.00
#
_symmetry.space_group_name_H-M   'P 1'
#
loop_
_entity.id
_entity.type
_entity.pdbx_description
1 polymer ?
#
loop_
_entity_poly.entity_id
_entity_poly.type
_entity_poly.pdbx_seq_one_letter_code
_entity_poly.pdbx_strand_id
1 'polypeptide(L)'
;MFDIYDSLTARLRASGDYVWPLALRAIMFWEFWESGITKLNGSNWFADIPWADWQKGFPWPFSTLSQELNWLAATWGELAFAVLILFGLFTRFAAVSLIVITAVATAAVHWPAQWDSFETLWNGYVITSKGAGNFKLPLLFILILLPLVFHGGGRLSLDHLLLKLSGREAGVDDRLGDANAAALAFLVLGVTTVFLEPSWGIVFFVLALATSLIPRLLR
;
A
#
# COMPACT_ATOMS: atom_id res chain seq x y z
N MET A 1 -12.42 9.39 39.13
CA MET A 1 -13.00 8.85 37.87
C MET A 1 -12.16 9.28 36.67
N PHE A 2 -11.87 10.57 36.50
CA PHE A 2 -10.95 11.07 35.48
C PHE A 2 -9.54 10.46 35.59
N ASP A 3 -8.97 10.33 36.79
CA ASP A 3 -7.64 9.72 36.97
C ASP A 3 -7.54 8.26 36.50
N ILE A 4 -8.59 7.45 36.70
CA ILE A 4 -8.61 6.06 36.24
C ILE A 4 -8.68 6.02 34.71
N TYR A 5 -9.54 6.85 34.12
CA TYR A 5 -9.66 6.96 32.66
C TYR A 5 -8.34 7.41 32.03
N ASP A 6 -7.71 8.46 32.56
CA ASP A 6 -6.45 8.98 32.05
C ASP A 6 -5.33 7.95 32.19
N SER A 7 -5.28 7.26 33.33
CA SER A 7 -4.30 6.19 33.59
C SER A 7 -4.51 4.98 32.67
N LEU A 8 -5.74 4.59 32.39
CA LEU A 8 -6.06 3.49 31.46
C LEU A 8 -5.69 3.88 30.02
N THR A 9 -6.10 5.06 29.57
CA THR A 9 -5.82 5.50 28.19
C THR A 9 -4.34 5.71 27.94
N ALA A 10 -3.57 6.19 28.92
CA ALA A 10 -2.10 6.27 28.82
C ALA A 10 -1.45 4.90 28.60
N ARG A 11 -1.89 3.87 29.34
CA ARG A 11 -1.39 2.49 29.15
C ARG A 11 -1.80 1.91 27.80
N LEU A 12 -3.04 2.15 27.36
CA LEU A 12 -3.50 1.71 26.03
C LEU A 12 -2.70 2.35 24.90
N ARG A 13 -2.35 3.65 25.00
CA ARG A 13 -1.46 4.31 24.03
C ARG A 13 -0.10 3.61 23.97
N ALA A 14 0.50 3.33 25.11
CA ALA A 14 1.77 2.61 25.18
C ALA A 14 1.69 1.20 24.57
N SER A 15 0.63 0.44 24.85
CA SER A 15 0.38 -0.86 24.21
C SER A 15 0.14 -0.72 22.70
N GLY A 16 -0.49 0.38 22.28
CA GLY A 16 -0.76 0.70 20.88
C GLY A 16 0.51 0.69 20.03
N ASP A 17 1.61 1.26 20.51
CA ASP A 17 2.89 1.31 19.79
C ASP A 17 3.46 -0.08 19.39
N TYR A 18 2.93 -1.15 19.98
CA TYR A 18 3.32 -2.54 19.74
C TYR A 18 2.24 -3.31 18.97
N VAL A 19 0.98 -3.21 19.41
CA VAL A 19 -0.09 -4.13 19.01
C VAL A 19 -0.63 -3.84 17.62
N TRP A 20 -1.05 -2.60 17.34
CA TRP A 20 -1.73 -2.33 16.07
C TRP A 20 -0.80 -2.48 14.86
N PRO A 21 0.49 -2.05 14.87
CA PRO A 21 1.36 -2.23 13.71
C PRO A 21 1.64 -3.71 13.45
N LEU A 22 1.76 -4.52 14.51
CA LEU A 22 1.92 -5.97 14.39
C LEU A 22 0.67 -6.62 13.79
N ALA A 23 -0.52 -6.23 14.25
CA ALA A 23 -1.78 -6.77 13.73
C ALA A 23 -1.93 -6.48 12.23
N LEU A 24 -1.68 -5.25 11.78
CA LEU A 24 -1.74 -4.89 10.36
C LEU A 24 -0.70 -5.65 9.54
N ARG A 25 0.52 -5.82 10.07
CA ARG A 25 1.56 -6.62 9.39
C ARG A 25 1.19 -8.08 9.29
N ALA A 26 0.61 -8.68 10.33
CA ALA A 26 0.25 -10.08 10.35
C ALA A 26 -0.90 -10.40 9.37
N ILE A 27 -1.94 -9.56 9.32
CA ILE A 27 -3.04 -9.77 8.37
C ILE A 27 -2.57 -9.55 6.93
N MET A 28 -1.75 -8.52 6.66
CA MET A 28 -1.20 -8.33 5.31
C MET A 28 -0.25 -9.44 4.91
N PHE A 29 0.57 -9.96 5.83
CA PHE A 29 1.36 -11.15 5.57
C PHE A 29 0.47 -12.31 5.13
N TRP A 30 -0.60 -12.60 5.86
CA TRP A 30 -1.51 -13.70 5.52
C TRP A 30 -2.05 -13.57 4.09
N GLU A 31 -2.67 -12.44 3.77
CA GLU A 31 -3.33 -12.21 2.48
C GLU A 31 -2.34 -12.29 1.30
N PHE A 32 -1.17 -11.65 1.41
CA PHE A 32 -0.18 -11.67 0.33
C PHE A 32 0.59 -12.99 0.26
N TRP A 33 0.82 -13.66 1.39
CA TRP A 33 1.43 -14.98 1.39
C TRP A 33 0.52 -16.01 0.73
N GLU A 34 -0.77 -16.03 1.08
CA GLU A 34 -1.76 -16.89 0.43
C GLU A 34 -1.81 -16.62 -1.07
N SER A 35 -1.98 -15.36 -1.47
CA SER A 35 -1.99 -14.94 -2.88
C SER A 35 -0.73 -15.39 -3.64
N GLY A 36 0.45 -15.21 -3.05
CA GLY A 36 1.73 -15.60 -3.64
C GLY A 36 1.90 -17.10 -3.75
N ILE A 37 1.53 -17.87 -2.72
CA ILE A 37 1.60 -19.34 -2.72
C ILE A 37 0.60 -19.93 -3.73
N THR A 38 -0.58 -19.35 -3.88
CA THR A 38 -1.55 -19.75 -4.92
C THR A 38 -0.97 -19.54 -6.32
N LYS A 39 -0.25 -18.43 -6.57
CA LYS A 39 0.42 -18.22 -7.86
C LYS A 39 1.62 -19.14 -8.07
N LEU A 40 2.40 -19.41 -7.02
CA LEU A 40 3.57 -20.29 -7.09
C LEU A 40 3.18 -21.73 -7.45
N ASN A 41 2.06 -22.21 -6.93
CA ASN A 41 1.58 -23.59 -7.15
C ASN A 41 0.50 -23.70 -8.24
N GLY A 42 0.09 -22.58 -8.83
CA GLY A 42 -1.00 -22.50 -9.81
C GLY A 42 -0.51 -22.40 -11.25
N SER A 43 -1.46 -22.37 -12.18
CA SER A 43 -1.19 -22.03 -13.58
C SER A 43 -1.26 -20.52 -13.79
N ASN A 44 -0.39 -20.00 -14.66
CA ASN A 44 -0.36 -18.59 -15.00
C ASN A 44 -1.59 -18.18 -15.83
N TRP A 45 -2.62 -17.70 -15.13
CA TRP A 45 -3.85 -17.17 -15.75
C TRP A 45 -3.69 -15.72 -16.24
N PHE A 46 -2.55 -15.06 -16.02
CA PHE A 46 -2.31 -13.74 -16.63
C PHE A 46 -2.23 -13.83 -18.15
N ALA A 47 -2.00 -15.03 -18.70
CA ALA A 47 -2.03 -15.32 -20.13
C ALA A 47 -3.30 -14.79 -20.84
N ASP A 48 -4.40 -14.82 -20.10
CA ASP A 48 -5.73 -14.49 -20.62
C ASP A 48 -6.15 -13.05 -20.30
N ILE A 49 -5.33 -12.25 -19.60
CA ILE A 49 -5.67 -10.85 -19.27
C ILE A 49 -5.52 -9.95 -20.52
N PRO A 50 -6.49 -9.06 -20.80
CA PRO A 50 -7.82 -8.97 -20.17
C PRO A 50 -8.77 -10.05 -20.71
N TRP A 51 -9.45 -10.80 -19.82
CA TRP A 51 -10.36 -11.88 -20.24
C TRP A 51 -11.82 -11.44 -20.31
N ALA A 52 -12.10 -10.18 -19.98
CA ALA A 52 -13.42 -9.59 -20.07
C ALA A 52 -13.34 -8.15 -20.59
N ASP A 53 -14.32 -7.75 -21.39
CA ASP A 53 -14.34 -6.45 -22.09
C ASP A 53 -14.34 -5.24 -21.15
N TRP A 54 -14.74 -5.43 -19.89
CA TRP A 54 -14.74 -4.38 -18.86
C TRP A 54 -13.38 -4.22 -18.16
N GLN A 55 -12.40 -5.09 -18.40
CA GLN A 55 -11.06 -5.00 -17.81
C GLN A 55 -10.11 -4.17 -18.68
N LYS A 56 -9.25 -3.38 -18.04
CA LYS A 56 -8.25 -2.55 -18.72
C LYS A 56 -7.03 -3.35 -19.18
N GLY A 57 -6.71 -4.45 -18.49
CA GLY A 57 -5.42 -5.13 -18.62
C GLY A 57 -4.29 -4.37 -17.93
N PHE A 58 -3.07 -4.90 -17.98
CA PHE A 58 -1.94 -4.32 -17.25
C PHE A 58 -1.72 -2.84 -17.59
N PRO A 59 -1.57 -1.95 -16.60
CA PRO A 59 -1.23 -0.55 -16.84
C PRO A 59 0.24 -0.42 -17.28
N TRP A 60 0.59 0.65 -18.00
CA TRP A 60 1.99 0.98 -18.27
C TRP A 60 2.77 1.23 -16.95
N PRO A 61 4.04 0.83 -16.82
CA PRO A 61 4.87 0.13 -17.81
C PRO A 61 4.71 -1.39 -17.80
N PHE A 62 3.90 -1.97 -16.92
CA PHE A 62 3.70 -3.41 -16.82
C PHE A 62 3.07 -4.01 -18.09
N SER A 63 2.32 -3.20 -18.84
CA SER A 63 1.81 -3.55 -20.17
C SER A 63 2.89 -3.86 -21.21
N THR A 64 4.14 -3.42 -21.01
CA THR A 64 5.25 -3.71 -21.94
C THR A 64 6.00 -4.98 -21.58
N LEU A 65 5.73 -5.55 -20.40
CA LEU A 65 6.30 -6.82 -19.96
C LEU A 65 5.46 -7.98 -20.49
N SER A 66 6.08 -9.16 -20.67
CA SER A 66 5.31 -10.37 -20.94
C SER A 66 4.44 -10.72 -19.74
N GLN A 67 3.32 -11.41 -19.97
CA GLN A 67 2.44 -11.89 -18.91
C GLN A 67 3.18 -12.84 -17.94
N GLU A 68 4.16 -13.60 -18.43
CA GLU A 68 5.04 -14.44 -17.61
C GLU A 68 5.91 -13.61 -16.66
N LEU A 69 6.51 -12.52 -17.14
CA LEU A 69 7.29 -11.63 -16.28
C LEU A 69 6.41 -10.93 -15.24
N ASN A 70 5.21 -10.49 -15.63
CA ASN A 70 4.24 -9.94 -14.68
C ASN A 70 3.82 -10.99 -13.62
N TRP A 71 3.60 -12.24 -14.03
CA TRP A 71 3.26 -13.32 -13.11
C TRP A 71 4.38 -13.62 -12.12
N LEU A 72 5.63 -13.75 -12.60
CA LEU A 72 6.79 -13.98 -11.76
C LEU A 72 7.04 -12.81 -10.81
N ALA A 73 6.94 -11.57 -11.30
CA ALA A 73 7.10 -10.37 -10.48
C ALA A 73 6.04 -10.28 -9.38
N ALA A 74 4.77 -10.55 -9.71
CA ALA A 74 3.69 -10.57 -8.71
C ALA A 74 3.91 -11.69 -7.70
N THR A 75 4.18 -12.92 -8.14
CA THR A 75 4.39 -14.10 -7.27
C THR A 75 5.51 -13.86 -6.26
N TRP A 76 6.71 -13.52 -6.74
CA TRP A 76 7.88 -13.34 -5.88
C TRP A 76 7.82 -12.04 -5.09
N GLY A 77 7.23 -10.98 -5.66
CA GLY A 77 6.99 -9.73 -4.97
C GLY A 77 6.07 -9.93 -3.77
N GLU A 78 4.91 -10.57 -3.97
CA GLU A 78 3.97 -10.87 -2.89
C GLU A 78 4.62 -11.71 -1.79
N LEU A 79 5.31 -12.81 -2.14
CA LEU A 79 5.96 -13.68 -1.15
C LEU A 79 7.07 -12.96 -0.37
N ALA A 80 7.98 -12.28 -1.06
CA ALA A 80 9.12 -11.61 -0.43
C ALA A 80 8.66 -10.45 0.44
N PHE A 81 7.79 -9.58 -0.08
CA PHE A 81 7.31 -8.42 0.68
C PHE A 81 6.35 -8.81 1.80
N ALA A 82 5.58 -9.90 1.67
CA ALA A 82 4.79 -10.43 2.79
C ALA A 82 5.70 -10.81 3.97
N VAL A 83 6.78 -11.54 3.73
CA VAL A 83 7.74 -11.93 4.77
C VAL A 83 8.40 -10.70 5.41
N LEU A 84 8.85 -9.74 4.58
CA LEU A 84 9.42 -8.49 5.07
C LEU A 84 8.43 -7.71 5.94
N ILE A 85 7.17 -7.62 5.53
CA ILE A 85 6.10 -7.00 6.32
C ILE A 85 5.86 -7.76 7.62
N LEU A 86 5.77 -9.09 7.62
CA LEU A 86 5.54 -9.88 8.83
C LEU A 86 6.55 -9.54 9.93
N PHE A 87 7.83 -9.55 9.58
CA PHE A 87 8.90 -9.26 10.54
C PHE A 87 9.14 -7.76 10.75
N GLY A 88 8.51 -6.89 9.95
CA GLY A 88 8.72 -5.46 9.99
C GLY A 88 10.16 -5.08 9.63
N LEU A 89 10.71 -5.70 8.58
CA LEU A 89 12.03 -5.39 8.02
C LEU A 89 11.85 -4.58 6.74
N PHE A 90 12.44 -3.39 6.69
CA PHE A 90 12.21 -2.40 5.65
C PHE A 90 10.71 -2.13 5.42
N THR A 91 9.95 -1.97 6.52
CA THR A 91 8.48 -1.98 6.52
C THR A 91 7.89 -1.01 5.51
N ARG A 92 8.41 0.23 5.44
CA ARG A 92 7.90 1.25 4.51
C ARG A 92 8.11 0.86 3.05
N PHE A 93 9.28 0.30 2.74
CA PHE A 93 9.59 -0.17 1.40
C PHE A 93 8.69 -1.35 1.02
N ALA A 94 8.58 -2.36 1.89
CA ALA A 94 7.71 -3.51 1.65
C ALA A 94 6.23 -3.10 1.51
N ALA A 95 5.74 -2.16 2.35
CA ALA A 95 4.37 -1.65 2.27
C ALA A 95 4.11 -0.92 0.94
N VAL A 96 5.01 -0.03 0.52
CA VAL A 96 4.89 0.66 -0.77
C VAL A 96 4.92 -0.34 -1.94
N SER A 97 5.81 -1.33 -1.89
CA SER A 97 5.86 -2.37 -2.93
C SER A 97 4.57 -3.17 -3.03
N LEU A 98 3.97 -3.55 -1.89
CA LEU A 98 2.68 -4.25 -1.86
C LEU A 98 1.53 -3.35 -2.32
N ILE A 99 1.55 -2.05 -2.02
CA ILE A 99 0.60 -1.07 -2.57
C ILE A 99 0.72 -1.04 -4.10
N VAL A 100 1.94 -0.99 -4.65
CA VAL A 100 2.15 -1.00 -6.11
C VAL A 100 1.64 -2.29 -6.74
N ILE A 101 1.99 -3.46 -6.18
CA ILE A 101 1.48 -4.75 -6.66
C ILE A 101 -0.05 -4.78 -6.64
N THR A 102 -0.65 -4.33 -5.53
CA THR A 102 -2.11 -4.28 -5.37
C THR A 102 -2.76 -3.33 -6.36
N ALA A 103 -2.20 -2.13 -6.56
CA ALA A 103 -2.72 -1.14 -7.50
C ALA A 103 -2.64 -1.62 -8.95
N VAL A 104 -1.53 -2.25 -9.34
CA VAL A 104 -1.34 -2.83 -10.68
C VAL A 104 -2.29 -3.99 -10.93
N ALA A 105 -2.41 -4.93 -9.98
CA ALA A 105 -3.37 -6.02 -10.07
C ALA A 105 -4.82 -5.49 -10.12
N THR A 106 -5.12 -4.46 -9.33
CA THR A 106 -6.43 -3.82 -9.34
C THR A 106 -6.73 -3.18 -10.69
N ALA A 107 -5.81 -2.38 -11.22
CA ALA A 107 -5.94 -1.79 -12.54
C ALA A 107 -6.13 -2.85 -13.63
N ALA A 108 -5.41 -3.97 -13.53
CA ALA A 108 -5.43 -5.02 -14.54
C ALA A 108 -6.76 -5.77 -14.60
N VAL A 109 -7.30 -6.18 -13.43
CA VAL A 109 -8.42 -7.15 -13.39
C VAL A 109 -9.58 -6.80 -12.45
N HIS A 110 -9.47 -5.75 -11.62
CA HIS A 110 -10.51 -5.38 -10.65
C HIS A 110 -11.09 -3.97 -10.84
N TRP A 111 -10.47 -3.12 -11.65
CA TRP A 111 -10.92 -1.77 -11.95
C TRP A 111 -11.70 -1.76 -13.28
N PRO A 112 -12.85 -1.05 -13.36
CA PRO A 112 -13.55 -0.90 -14.63
C PRO A 112 -12.70 -0.14 -15.64
N ALA A 113 -12.66 -0.62 -16.89
CA ALA A 113 -11.93 0.02 -17.98
C ALA A 113 -12.48 1.42 -18.30
N GLN A 114 -13.77 1.65 -18.05
CA GLN A 114 -14.46 2.92 -18.26
C GLN A 114 -15.51 3.14 -17.16
N TRP A 115 -15.66 4.38 -16.74
CA TRP A 115 -16.72 4.82 -15.82
C TRP A 115 -17.01 6.30 -16.09
N ASP A 116 -18.29 6.65 -16.21
CA ASP A 116 -18.71 8.02 -16.57
C ASP A 116 -19.17 8.84 -15.35
N SER A 117 -19.33 8.18 -14.21
CA SER A 117 -19.74 8.80 -12.94
C SER A 117 -19.25 8.02 -11.72
N PHE A 118 -19.17 8.68 -10.57
CA PHE A 118 -18.86 8.03 -9.31
C PHE A 118 -19.86 6.93 -8.94
N GLU A 119 -21.13 7.08 -9.32
CA GLU A 119 -22.15 6.05 -9.12
C GLU A 119 -21.80 4.77 -9.91
N THR A 120 -21.48 4.91 -11.20
CA THR A 120 -21.08 3.77 -12.03
C THR A 120 -19.78 3.13 -11.56
N LEU A 121 -18.82 3.92 -11.05
CA LEU A 121 -17.59 3.39 -10.46
C LEU A 121 -17.89 2.62 -9.17
N TRP A 122 -18.80 3.12 -8.33
CA TRP A 122 -19.16 2.51 -7.06
C TRP A 122 -19.77 1.11 -7.22
N ASN A 123 -20.37 0.80 -8.37
CA ASN A 123 -20.84 -0.55 -8.67
C ASN A 123 -19.71 -1.60 -8.66
N GLY A 124 -18.46 -1.20 -8.89
CA GLY A 124 -17.28 -2.05 -8.77
C GLY A 124 -16.78 -2.26 -7.33
N TYR A 125 -17.35 -1.54 -6.34
CA TYR A 125 -17.04 -1.70 -4.92
C TYR A 125 -17.77 -2.91 -4.31
N VAL A 126 -17.45 -4.09 -4.82
CA VAL A 126 -18.08 -5.37 -4.46
C VAL A 126 -17.01 -6.45 -4.25
N ILE A 127 -17.41 -7.60 -3.70
CA ILE A 127 -16.58 -8.81 -3.60
C ILE A 127 -17.29 -9.91 -4.40
N THR A 128 -16.98 -10.02 -5.68
CA THR A 128 -17.57 -10.99 -6.61
C THR A 128 -16.72 -11.11 -7.87
N SER A 129 -16.71 -12.29 -8.48
CA SER A 129 -16.10 -12.51 -9.80
C SER A 129 -16.98 -12.06 -10.98
N LYS A 130 -18.16 -11.49 -10.70
CA LYS A 130 -19.15 -11.06 -11.70
C LYS A 130 -19.30 -9.54 -11.71
N GLY A 131 -19.31 -8.91 -12.89
CA GLY A 131 -19.69 -7.51 -13.07
C GLY A 131 -18.58 -6.61 -13.59
N ALA A 132 -18.74 -5.29 -13.44
CA ALA A 132 -17.86 -4.24 -13.97
C ALA A 132 -16.92 -3.67 -12.90
N GLY A 133 -16.16 -4.54 -12.24
CA GLY A 133 -15.23 -4.21 -11.15
C GLY A 133 -15.29 -5.21 -9.99
N ASN A 134 -14.29 -5.18 -9.11
CA ASN A 134 -14.19 -6.01 -7.90
C ASN A 134 -13.11 -5.44 -6.96
N PHE A 135 -13.07 -4.12 -6.78
CA PHE A 135 -11.93 -3.44 -6.15
C PHE A 135 -12.09 -3.22 -4.64
N LYS A 136 -13.17 -3.72 -4.01
CA LYS A 136 -13.41 -3.52 -2.57
C LYS A 136 -12.29 -4.09 -1.71
N LEU A 137 -11.90 -5.34 -1.94
CA LEU A 137 -10.86 -6.01 -1.15
C LEU A 137 -9.47 -5.39 -1.40
N PRO A 138 -9.03 -5.15 -2.65
CA PRO A 138 -7.77 -4.44 -2.91
C PRO A 138 -7.70 -3.04 -2.29
N LEU A 139 -8.81 -2.28 -2.30
CA LEU A 139 -8.87 -0.97 -1.64
C LEU A 139 -8.62 -1.10 -0.14
N LEU A 140 -9.23 -2.09 0.52
CA LEU A 140 -8.99 -2.34 1.95
C LEU A 140 -7.53 -2.69 2.24
N PHE A 141 -6.87 -3.46 1.38
CA PHE A 141 -5.44 -3.79 1.55
C PHE A 141 -4.57 -2.54 1.48
N ILE A 142 -4.80 -1.67 0.48
CA ILE A 142 -4.10 -0.38 0.39
C ILE A 142 -4.34 0.45 1.66
N LEU A 143 -5.59 0.56 2.13
CA LEU A 143 -5.93 1.31 3.33
C LEU A 143 -5.27 0.74 4.61
N ILE A 144 -5.06 -0.57 4.67
CA ILE A 144 -4.34 -1.24 5.78
C ILE A 144 -2.82 -1.01 5.69
N LEU A 145 -2.26 -0.96 4.47
CA LEU A 145 -0.84 -0.74 4.23
C LEU A 145 -0.42 0.73 4.44
N LEU A 146 -1.29 1.70 4.15
CA LEU A 146 -0.98 3.13 4.30
C LEU A 146 -0.50 3.53 5.72
N PRO A 147 -1.14 3.07 6.82
CA PRO A 147 -0.60 3.26 8.16
C PRO A 147 0.84 2.77 8.32
N LEU A 148 1.21 1.64 7.70
CA LEU A 148 2.59 1.11 7.76
C LEU A 148 3.58 1.96 6.95
N VAL A 149 3.13 2.62 5.88
CA VAL A 149 3.94 3.59 5.13
C VAL A 149 4.21 4.83 5.98
N PHE A 150 3.16 5.42 6.55
CA PHE A 150 3.27 6.69 7.28
C PHE A 150 3.89 6.51 8.67
N HIS A 151 3.54 5.45 9.40
CA HIS A 151 3.99 5.22 10.76
C HIS A 151 5.22 4.29 10.85
N GLY A 152 5.36 3.33 9.93
CA GLY A 152 6.37 2.27 10.01
C GLY A 152 5.90 1.02 10.78
N GLY A 153 6.82 0.08 11.02
CA GLY A 153 6.51 -1.26 11.55
C GLY A 153 6.17 -1.35 13.04
N GLY A 154 6.23 -0.24 13.77
CA GLY A 154 6.02 -0.19 15.23
C GLY A 154 7.19 -0.76 16.03
N ARG A 155 7.03 -0.83 17.35
CA ARG A 155 8.12 -1.22 18.27
C ARG A 155 8.49 -2.71 18.22
N LEU A 156 7.57 -3.57 17.79
CA LEU A 156 7.81 -5.01 17.56
C LEU A 156 8.22 -5.30 16.11
N SER A 157 9.14 -4.53 15.56
CA SER A 157 9.64 -4.69 14.19
C SER A 157 11.16 -4.86 14.17
N LEU A 158 11.68 -5.56 13.16
CA LEU A 158 13.12 -5.62 12.92
C LEU A 158 13.70 -4.24 12.61
N ASP A 159 12.95 -3.35 11.95
CA ASP A 159 13.35 -1.95 11.76
C ASP A 159 13.65 -1.26 13.09
N HIS A 160 12.77 -1.42 14.09
CA HIS A 160 12.98 -0.84 15.41
C HIS A 160 14.16 -1.49 16.12
N LEU A 161 14.34 -2.81 16.01
CA LEU A 161 15.51 -3.50 16.55
C LEU A 161 16.81 -2.98 15.92
N LEU A 162 16.86 -2.76 14.61
CA LEU A 162 18.03 -2.22 13.92
C LEU A 162 18.37 -0.79 14.38
N LEU A 163 17.36 0.04 14.65
CA LEU A 163 17.56 1.37 15.24
C LEU A 163 18.19 1.29 16.63
N LYS A 164 17.71 0.36 17.47
CA LYS A 164 18.30 0.09 18.81
C LYS A 164 19.77 -0.32 18.69
N LEU A 165 20.03 -1.33 17.86
CA LEU A 165 21.37 -1.91 17.70
C LEU A 165 22.37 -0.92 17.08
N SER A 166 21.90 0.02 16.26
CA SER A 166 22.74 1.06 15.65
C SER A 166 22.88 2.34 16.48
N GLY A 167 22.21 2.43 17.64
CA GLY A 167 22.21 3.62 18.48
C GLY A 167 21.52 4.84 17.84
N ARG A 168 20.64 4.62 16.85
CA ARG A 168 19.94 5.67 16.08
C ARG A 168 18.51 5.90 16.55
N GLU A 169 18.24 5.62 17.82
CA GLU A 169 16.92 5.84 18.41
C GLU A 169 16.57 7.33 18.54
N ALA A 170 17.58 8.20 18.54
CA ALA A 170 17.42 9.65 18.55
C ALA A 170 16.64 10.11 17.31
N GLY A 171 15.43 10.64 17.52
CA GLY A 171 14.55 11.20 16.48
C GLY A 171 13.50 10.25 15.91
N VAL A 172 13.38 9.02 16.42
CA VAL A 172 12.34 8.06 15.96
C VAL A 172 10.92 8.56 16.23
N ASP A 173 10.75 9.32 17.31
CA ASP A 173 9.46 9.89 17.72
C ASP A 173 9.25 11.34 17.22
N ASP A 174 10.20 11.89 16.46
CA ASP A 174 10.12 13.26 15.95
C ASP A 174 8.96 13.41 14.96
N ARG A 175 8.21 14.50 15.10
CA ARG A 175 7.09 14.83 14.22
C ARG A 175 7.34 16.17 13.56
N LEU A 176 7.86 16.13 12.33
CA LEU A 176 8.11 17.31 11.52
C LEU A 176 6.92 17.56 10.58
N GLY A 177 6.11 18.57 10.90
CA GLY A 177 4.92 18.94 10.14
C GLY A 177 5.17 20.07 9.13
N ASP A 178 6.20 19.95 8.30
CA ASP A 178 6.60 20.98 7.32
C ASP A 178 6.08 20.68 5.90
N ALA A 179 6.44 21.53 4.93
CA ALA A 179 6.04 21.32 3.54
C ALA A 179 6.62 20.05 2.91
N ASN A 180 7.75 19.54 3.42
CA ASN A 180 8.31 18.26 2.96
C ASN A 180 7.47 17.08 3.45
N ALA A 181 6.92 17.15 4.67
CA ALA A 181 5.97 16.14 5.15
C ALA A 181 4.71 16.09 4.26
N ALA A 182 4.19 17.26 3.84
CA ALA A 182 3.11 17.33 2.87
C ALA A 182 3.51 16.76 1.50
N ALA A 183 4.72 17.06 1.01
CA ALA A 183 5.25 16.52 -0.24
C ALA A 183 5.32 14.98 -0.22
N LEU A 184 5.80 14.39 0.87
CA LEU A 184 5.85 12.93 1.04
C LEU A 184 4.45 12.31 1.09
N ALA A 185 3.49 12.96 1.75
CA ALA A 185 2.11 12.50 1.75
C ALA A 185 1.52 12.44 0.34
N PHE A 186 1.68 13.51 -0.44
CA PHE A 186 1.23 13.52 -1.84
C PHE A 186 1.98 12.52 -2.70
N LEU A 187 3.28 12.31 -2.49
CA LEU A 187 4.05 11.29 -3.21
C LEU A 187 3.47 9.88 -2.97
N VAL A 188 3.15 9.53 -1.73
CA VAL A 188 2.53 8.24 -1.38
C VAL A 188 1.16 8.09 -2.05
N LEU A 189 0.32 9.14 -2.04
CA LEU A 189 -0.98 9.13 -2.71
C LEU A 189 -0.86 9.02 -4.23
N GLY A 190 0.15 9.65 -4.82
CA GLY A 190 0.47 9.55 -6.24
C GLY A 190 0.83 8.12 -6.63
N VAL A 191 1.77 7.48 -5.91
CA VAL A 191 2.14 6.07 -6.13
C VAL A 191 0.94 5.14 -5.98
N THR A 192 0.06 5.41 -5.01
CA THR A 192 -1.13 4.59 -4.75
C THR A 192 -2.15 4.65 -5.89
N THR A 193 -2.26 5.78 -6.58
CA THR A 193 -3.37 6.04 -7.52
C THR A 193 -2.98 6.03 -8.99
N VAL A 194 -1.70 6.27 -9.33
CA VAL A 194 -1.25 6.46 -10.72
C VAL A 194 -1.55 5.27 -11.64
N PHE A 195 -1.55 4.05 -11.11
CA PHE A 195 -1.84 2.85 -11.92
C PHE A 195 -3.33 2.66 -12.20
N LEU A 196 -4.19 3.11 -11.27
CA LEU A 196 -5.64 3.06 -11.40
C LEU A 196 -6.12 4.18 -12.31
N GLU A 197 -5.86 5.42 -11.87
CA GLU A 197 -6.26 6.66 -12.51
C GLU A 197 -5.02 7.57 -12.66
N PRO A 198 -4.32 7.49 -13.81
CA PRO A 198 -3.08 8.24 -14.02
C PRO A 198 -3.22 9.74 -13.81
N SER A 199 -4.36 10.33 -14.17
CA SER A 199 -4.63 11.75 -13.98
C SER A 199 -4.59 12.15 -12.51
N TRP A 200 -5.19 11.35 -11.62
CA TRP A 200 -5.17 11.60 -10.17
C TRP A 200 -3.78 11.43 -9.59
N GLY A 201 -3.07 10.37 -10.00
CA GLY A 201 -1.69 10.14 -9.59
C GLY A 201 -0.75 11.28 -9.99
N ILE A 202 -0.87 11.78 -11.24
CA ILE A 202 -0.11 12.92 -11.75
C ILE A 202 -0.41 14.19 -10.95
N VAL A 203 -1.68 14.47 -10.64
CA VAL A 203 -2.05 15.63 -9.81
C VAL A 203 -1.35 15.54 -8.45
N PHE A 204 -1.34 14.39 -7.80
CA PHE A 204 -0.63 14.20 -6.54
C PHE A 204 0.90 14.37 -6.69
N PHE A 205 1.51 13.89 -7.77
CA PHE A 205 2.94 14.13 -8.01
C PHE A 205 3.27 15.61 -8.25
N VAL A 206 2.41 16.34 -8.95
CA VAL A 206 2.56 17.80 -9.12
C VAL A 206 2.44 18.52 -7.79
N LEU A 207 1.47 18.15 -6.95
CA LEU A 207 1.33 18.70 -5.60
C LEU A 207 2.55 18.37 -4.74
N ALA A 208 3.07 17.15 -4.81
CA ALA A 208 4.29 16.74 -4.11
C ALA A 208 5.50 17.59 -4.53
N LEU A 209 5.67 17.81 -5.83
CA LEU A 209 6.73 18.67 -6.35
C LEU A 209 6.55 20.11 -5.89
N ALA A 210 5.34 20.68 -6.04
CA ALA A 210 5.05 22.05 -5.66
C ALA A 210 5.35 22.31 -4.17
N THR A 211 4.86 21.45 -3.27
CA THR A 211 5.10 21.62 -1.84
C THR A 211 6.56 21.42 -1.44
N SER A 212 7.29 20.51 -2.11
CA SER A 212 8.73 20.32 -1.86
C SER A 212 9.59 21.54 -2.22
N LEU A 213 9.12 22.40 -3.13
CA LEU A 213 9.82 23.60 -3.59
C LEU A 213 9.53 24.84 -2.74
N ILE A 214 8.40 24.89 -2.03
CA ILE A 214 8.02 26.03 -1.17
C ILE A 214 9.13 26.42 -0.18
N PRO A 215 9.74 25.50 0.59
CA PRO A 215 10.81 25.86 1.53
C PRO A 215 12.06 26.44 0.87
N ARG A 216 12.27 26.19 -0.43
CA ARG A 216 13.42 26.70 -1.19
C ARG A 216 13.18 28.08 -1.78
N LEU A 217 11.92 28.43 -2.03
CA LEU A 217 11.52 29.72 -2.59
C LEU A 217 11.33 30.80 -1.51
N LEU A 218 11.13 30.39 -0.25
CA LEU A 218 10.95 31.28 0.90
C LEU A 218 12.25 31.54 1.70
N ARG A 219 13.40 31.10 1.18
CA ARG A 219 14.75 31.41 1.68
C ARG A 219 15.39 32.47 0.80
#